data_AF-A0A933KSW7-F1
#
_entry.id   AF-A0A933KSW7-F1
#
_cell.length_a   1.000
_cell.length_b   1.000
_cell.length_c   1.000
_cell.angle_alpha   90.00
_cell.angle_beta   90.00
_cell.angle_gamma   90.00
#
_symmetry.space_group_name_H-M   'P 1'
#
loop_
_entity.id
_entity.type
_entity.pdbx_description
1 polymer ?
#
loop_
_entity_poly.entity_id
_entity_poly.type
_entity_poly.pdbx_seq_one_letter_code
_entity_poly.pdbx_strand_id
1 'polypeptide(L)'
;MSVSKADNIKSTYNAVLRHFVEHGRAPHYSELASSLRVPLDKARELQRETAGAGPVAGCWMAHDTDHIESWAPFSNVPTHFRVSVDGVQRWFGQ
;
A
#
# COMPACT_ATOMS: atom_id res chain seq x y z
N MET A 1 -12.24 18.75 -13.03
CA MET A 1 -12.99 17.49 -12.97
C MET A 1 -12.63 16.81 -11.66
N SER A 2 -13.60 16.42 -10.83
CA SER A 2 -13.31 15.67 -9.60
C SER A 2 -12.82 14.27 -9.97
N VAL A 3 -11.75 13.81 -9.32
CA VAL A 3 -11.24 12.44 -9.50
C VAL A 3 -12.28 11.47 -8.93
N SER A 4 -12.61 10.41 -9.66
CA SER A 4 -13.60 9.44 -9.20
C SER A 4 -13.06 8.63 -8.01
N LYS A 5 -13.96 8.10 -7.16
CA LYS A 5 -13.58 7.21 -6.07
C LYS A 5 -12.81 5.98 -6.56
N ALA A 6 -13.19 5.42 -7.70
CA ALA A 6 -12.50 4.29 -8.31
C ALA A 6 -11.06 4.64 -8.74
N ASP A 7 -10.85 5.84 -9.30
CA ASP A 7 -9.53 6.31 -9.68
C ASP A 7 -8.63 6.56 -8.46
N ASN A 8 -9.21 7.06 -7.36
CA ASN A 8 -8.49 7.23 -6.09
C ASN A 8 -8.06 5.89 -5.50
N ILE A 9 -8.94 4.88 -5.48
CA ILE A 9 -8.61 3.53 -5.02
C ILE A 9 -7.50 2.92 -5.89
N LYS A 10 -7.64 3.00 -7.21
CA LYS A 10 -6.67 2.45 -8.16
C LYS A 10 -5.30 3.13 -8.03
N SER A 11 -5.27 4.46 -7.94
CA SER A 11 -4.01 5.21 -7.83
C SER A 11 -3.30 4.95 -6.50
N THR A 12 -4.05 4.91 -5.40
CA THR A 12 -3.53 4.58 -4.06
C THR A 12 -2.96 3.16 -4.01
N TYR A 13 -3.71 2.18 -4.51
CA TYR A 13 -3.27 0.79 -4.59
C TYR A 13 -1.96 0.64 -5.37
N ASN A 14 -1.88 1.25 -6.55
CA ASN A 14 -0.69 1.21 -7.37
C ASN A 14 0.51 1.93 -6.73
N ALA A 15 0.27 3.03 -6.01
CA ALA A 15 1.33 3.75 -5.31
C ALA A 15 1.94 2.91 -4.18
N VAL A 16 1.12 2.18 -3.42
CA VAL A 16 1.60 1.27 -2.37
C VAL A 16 2.42 0.12 -2.98
N LEU A 17 1.93 -0.53 -4.04
CA LEU A 17 2.65 -1.62 -4.70
C LEU A 17 3.98 -1.18 -5.31
N ARG A 18 4.03 -0.01 -5.95
CA ARG A 18 5.27 0.57 -6.46
C ARG A 18 6.27 0.81 -5.34
N HIS A 19 5.79 1.37 -4.23
CA HIS A 19 6.65 1.63 -3.09
C HIS A 19 7.22 0.33 -2.51
N PHE A 20 6.44 -0.76 -2.45
CA PHE A 20 6.98 -2.08 -2.13
C PHE A 20 8.11 -2.45 -3.08
N VAL A 21 7.85 -2.53 -4.39
CA VAL A 21 8.84 -2.92 -5.41
C VAL A 21 10.12 -2.09 -5.35
N GLU A 22 10.02 -0.80 -5.06
CA GLU A 22 11.18 0.10 -4.98
C GLU A 22 11.95 -0.04 -3.66
N HIS A 23 11.25 -0.18 -2.53
CA HIS A 23 11.84 0.02 -1.19
C HIS A 23 11.89 -1.23 -0.30
N GLY A 24 11.27 -2.34 -0.69
CA GLY A 24 11.21 -3.54 0.16
C GLY A 24 10.04 -3.57 1.15
N ARG A 25 9.26 -2.48 1.26
CA ARG A 25 8.18 -2.32 2.25
C ARG A 25 7.06 -1.41 1.77
N ALA A 26 5.91 -1.47 2.43
CA ALA A 26 4.84 -0.48 2.24
C ALA A 26 5.30 0.94 2.63
N PRO A 27 4.69 1.99 2.06
CA PRO A 27 4.92 3.37 2.49
C PRO A 27 4.24 3.65 3.83
N HIS A 28 4.79 4.59 4.60
CA HIS A 28 3.99 5.34 5.56
C HIS A 28 3.08 6.33 4.81
N TYR A 29 1.92 6.73 5.37
CA TYR A 29 0.99 7.62 4.66
C TYR A 29 1.59 8.99 4.30
N SER A 30 2.66 9.43 4.98
CA SER A 30 3.42 10.63 4.60
C SER A 30 4.24 10.46 3.32
N GLU A 31 4.80 9.28 3.09
CA GLU A 31 5.48 8.94 1.83
C GLU A 31 4.45 8.77 0.71
N LEU A 32 3.31 8.14 1.03
CA LEU A 32 2.18 8.02 0.12
C LEU A 32 1.61 9.39 -0.30
N ALA A 33 1.54 10.35 0.62
CA ALA A 33 1.12 11.73 0.34
C ALA A 33 2.01 12.39 -0.73
N SER A 34 3.32 12.18 -0.62
CA SER A 34 4.30 12.68 -1.60
C SER A 34 4.10 12.02 -2.96
N SER A 35 3.91 10.70 -2.99
CA SER A 35 3.68 9.93 -4.21
C SER A 35 2.37 10.30 -4.92
N LEU A 36 1.30 10.56 -4.17
CA LEU A 36 -0.01 10.93 -4.70
C LEU A 36 -0.17 12.44 -4.92
N ARG A 37 0.77 13.26 -4.42
CA ARG A 37 0.73 14.73 -4.44
C ARG A 37 -0.54 15.29 -3.78
N VAL A 38 -0.87 14.76 -2.61
CA VAL A 38 -2.03 15.16 -1.81
C VAL A 38 -1.59 15.54 -0.38
N PRO A 39 -2.40 16.30 0.37
CA PRO A 39 -2.14 16.56 1.79
C PRO A 39 -2.06 15.28 2.62
N LEU A 40 -1.31 15.30 3.74
CA LEU A 40 -1.10 14.13 4.61
C LEU A 40 -2.42 13.48 5.06
N ASP A 41 -3.36 14.29 5.55
CA ASP A 41 -4.65 13.79 6.03
C ASP A 41 -5.42 13.07 4.91
N LYS A 42 -5.33 13.60 3.68
CA LYS A 42 -5.97 12.98 2.53
C LYS A 42 -5.30 11.66 2.15
N ALA A 43 -3.98 11.58 2.22
CA ALA A 43 -3.26 10.32 1.95
C ALA A 43 -3.62 9.24 2.97
N ARG A 44 -3.72 9.60 4.25
CA ARG A 44 -4.13 8.68 5.33
C ARG A 44 -5.56 8.18 5.12
N GLU A 45 -6.49 9.08 4.75
CA GLU A 45 -7.87 8.71 4.41
C GLU A 45 -7.91 7.76 3.22
N LEU A 46 -7.22 8.10 2.12
CA LEU A 46 -7.16 7.28 0.91
C LEU A 46 -6.55 5.90 1.18
N GLN A 47 -5.53 5.81 2.03
CA GLN A 47 -4.94 4.54 2.44
C GLN A 47 -5.98 3.63 3.12
N ARG A 48 -6.72 4.16 4.10
CA ARG A 48 -7.76 3.42 4.82
C ARG A 48 -8.95 3.07 3.94
N GLU A 49 -9.40 4.00 3.10
CA GLU A 49 -10.49 3.78 2.14
C GLU A 49 -10.13 2.68 1.14
N THR A 50 -8.90 2.71 0.62
CA THR A 50 -8.42 1.71 -0.34
C THR A 50 -8.26 0.35 0.31
N ALA A 51 -7.74 0.28 1.55
CA ALA A 51 -7.62 -0.97 2.28
C ALA A 51 -8.98 -1.65 2.55
N GLY A 52 -10.04 -0.84 2.75
CA GLY A 52 -11.42 -1.33 2.94
C GLY A 52 -12.22 -1.51 1.66
N ALA A 53 -11.67 -1.24 0.47
CA ALA A 53 -12.42 -1.25 -0.77
C ALA A 53 -12.61 -2.68 -1.32
N GLY A 54 -13.84 -3.01 -1.72
CA GLY A 54 -14.25 -4.34 -2.19
C GLY A 54 -13.52 -4.98 -3.39
N PRO A 55 -12.81 -4.27 -4.30
CA PRO A 55 -11.93 -4.92 -5.27
C PRO A 55 -10.50 -5.15 -4.76
N VAL A 56 -10.17 -4.62 -3.58
CA VAL A 56 -8.83 -4.65 -2.94
C VAL A 56 -8.85 -5.49 -1.67
N ALA A 57 -9.72 -6.51 -1.63
CA ALA A 57 -9.71 -7.50 -0.57
C ALA A 57 -8.31 -8.11 -0.47
N GLY A 58 -7.69 -8.05 0.71
CA GLY A 58 -6.27 -8.39 0.81
C GLY A 58 -5.37 -7.29 1.39
N CYS A 59 -5.91 -6.26 2.03
CA CYS A 59 -5.11 -5.21 2.65
C CYS A 59 -5.41 -5.12 4.15
N TRP A 60 -4.36 -5.21 4.98
CA TRP A 60 -4.46 -5.13 6.44
C TRP A 60 -3.61 -3.98 6.96
N MET A 61 -4.20 -3.25 7.90
CA MET A 61 -3.52 -2.26 8.72
C MET A 61 -2.99 -2.96 9.97
N ALA A 62 -1.77 -2.62 10.40
CA ALA A 62 -1.23 -3.11 11.65
C ALA A 62 -2.04 -2.55 12.84
N HIS A 63 -2.33 -3.40 13.80
CA HIS A 63 -3.21 -3.12 14.93
C HIS A 63 -2.85 -1.82 15.66
N ASP A 64 -3.84 -0.96 15.92
CA ASP A 64 -3.70 0.35 16.59
C ASP A 64 -2.66 1.30 15.96
N THR A 65 -2.35 1.15 14.68
CA THR A 65 -1.45 2.06 13.96
C THR A 65 -2.04 2.56 12.64
N ASP A 66 -1.30 3.43 11.96
CA ASP A 66 -1.52 3.78 10.56
C ASP A 66 -0.56 3.06 9.60
N HIS A 67 0.17 2.04 10.09
CA HIS A 67 1.07 1.25 9.28
C HIS A 67 0.31 0.18 8.49
N ILE A 68 0.73 -0.04 7.25
CA ILE A 68 0.28 -1.18 6.46
C ILE A 68 0.99 -2.42 7.01
N GLU A 69 0.25 -3.46 7.38
CA GLU A 69 0.79 -4.77 7.74
C GLU A 69 0.99 -5.62 6.49
N SER A 70 -0.05 -5.67 5.65
CA SER A 70 -0.06 -6.45 4.43
C SER A 70 -0.89 -5.75 3.35
N TRP A 71 -0.44 -5.88 2.10
CA TRP A 71 -1.06 -5.30 0.93
C TRP A 71 -0.81 -6.22 -0.26
N ALA A 72 -1.79 -7.07 -0.58
CA ALA A 72 -1.65 -8.13 -1.56
C ALA A 72 -0.95 -7.63 -2.85
N PRO A 73 0.07 -8.35 -3.35
CA PRO A 73 0.56 -9.65 -2.89
C PRO A 73 1.61 -9.57 -1.77
N PHE A 74 1.98 -8.38 -1.28
CA PHE A 74 3.11 -8.20 -0.36
C PHE A 74 2.69 -8.18 1.12
N SER A 75 3.61 -8.61 1.98
CA SER A 75 3.54 -8.47 3.43
C SER A 75 4.76 -7.70 3.96
N ASN A 76 4.54 -6.77 4.90
CA ASN A 76 5.64 -6.18 5.68
C ASN A 76 6.10 -7.11 6.81
N VAL A 77 5.30 -8.10 7.18
CA VAL A 77 5.65 -9.12 8.17
C VAL A 77 6.29 -10.31 7.43
N PRO A 78 7.46 -10.82 7.89
CA PRO A 78 8.05 -12.02 7.32
C PRO A 78 7.10 -13.21 7.30
N THR A 79 6.97 -13.84 6.14
CA THR A 79 6.21 -15.08 5.95
C THR A 79 7.09 -16.15 5.31
N HIS A 80 6.57 -17.37 5.17
CA HIS A 80 7.26 -18.42 4.43
C HIS A 80 7.32 -18.16 2.91
N PHE A 81 6.51 -17.22 2.40
CA PHE A 81 6.47 -16.85 0.99
C PHE A 81 7.52 -15.77 0.70
N ARG A 82 8.74 -16.16 0.34
CA ARG A 82 9.77 -15.18 -0.04
C ARG A 82 9.56 -14.72 -1.49
N VAL A 83 9.50 -13.42 -1.69
CA VAL A 83 9.32 -12.80 -3.00
C VAL A 83 10.62 -12.08 -3.42
N SER A 84 10.99 -12.29 -4.68
CA SER A 84 12.08 -11.58 -5.34
C SER A 84 11.54 -10.73 -6.48
N VAL A 85 12.07 -9.52 -6.64
CA VAL A 85 11.83 -8.65 -7.79
C VAL A 85 13.17 -8.42 -8.48
N ASP A 86 13.23 -8.64 -9.78
CA ASP A 86 14.44 -8.53 -10.60
C ASP A 86 15.66 -9.29 -10.02
N GLY A 87 15.41 -10.49 -9.50
CA GLY A 87 16.44 -11.36 -8.92
C GLY A 87 16.89 -10.99 -7.50
N VAL A 88 16.40 -9.89 -6.93
CA VAL A 88 16.73 -9.46 -5.56
C VAL A 88 15.64 -9.92 -4.61
N GLN A 89 15.98 -10.65 -3.54
CA GLN A 89 15.01 -11.06 -2.52
C GLN A 89 14.99 -10.05 -1.37
N ARG A 90 13.89 -9.28 -1.25
CA ARG A 90 13.64 -8.36 -0.13
C ARG A 90 12.26 -8.53 0.51
N TRP A 91 11.33 -9.16 -0.21
CA TRP A 91 9.91 -9.10 0.08
C TRP A 91 9.37 -10.42 0.61
N PHE A 92 8.20 -10.33 1.24
CA PHE A 92 7.39 -11.46 1.64
C PHE A 92 6.01 -11.37 0.98
N GLY A 93 5.43 -12.53 0.68
CA GLY A 93 4.05 -12.67 0.23
C GLY A 93 3.09 -12.71 1.41
N GLN A 94 1.85 -12.27 1.19
CA GLN A 94 0.74 -12.46 2.12
C GLN A 94 0.28 -13.92 2.18
#